data_AF-A0A1G5BUX7-F1
#
_entry.id   AF-A0A1G5BUX7-F1
#
_cell.length_a   1.000
_cell.length_b   1.000
_cell.length_c   1.000
_cell.angle_alpha   90.00
_cell.angle_beta   90.00
_cell.angle_gamma   90.00
#
_symmetry.space_group_name_H-M   'P 1'
#
loop_
_entity.id
_entity.type
_entity.pdbx_description
1 polymer ?
#
loop_
_entity_poly.entity_id
_entity_poly.type
_entity_poly.pdbx_seq_one_letter_code
_entity_poly.pdbx_strand_id
1 'polypeptide(L)' 'MAKIKSEKVAKATKKARVLLALSVNGVAYQPNQIIEADDDLLNALVGQVDPHPDAVAYCEGIKNG' A
#
# COMPACT_ATOMS: atom_id res chain seq x y z
N MET A 1 25.41 -26.70 12.11
CA MET A 1 24.00 -26.35 11.78
C MET A 1 23.82 -24.85 11.99
N ALA A 2 23.89 -24.05 10.92
CA ALA A 2 23.65 -22.61 11.01
C ALA A 2 22.13 -22.37 11.07
N LYS A 3 21.65 -21.80 12.18
CA LYS A 3 20.27 -21.31 12.31
C LYS A 3 20.17 -20.03 11.50
N ILE A 4 19.59 -20.10 10.30
CA ILE A 4 19.25 -18.92 9.53
C ILE A 4 18.07 -18.26 10.25
N LYS A 5 18.34 -17.21 11.03
CA LYS A 5 17.28 -16.32 11.50
C LYS A 5 16.73 -15.64 10.24
N SER A 6 15.50 -16.00 9.87
CA SER A 6 14.71 -15.30 8.87
C SER A 6 14.45 -13.88 9.38
N GLU A 7 15.43 -13.00 9.27
CA GLU A 7 15.23 -11.56 9.38
C GLU A 7 14.42 -11.15 8.16
N LYS A 8 13.09 -11.12 8.33
CA LYS A 8 12.20 -10.33 7.49
C LYS A 8 12.70 -8.90 7.65
N VAL A 9 13.62 -8.47 6.80
CA VAL A 9 14.01 -7.06 6.70
C VAL A 9 12.70 -6.35 6.36
N ALA A 10 12.13 -5.64 7.33
CA ALA A 10 10.93 -4.87 7.11
C ALA A 10 11.29 -3.79 6.08
N LYS A 11 10.96 -4.04 4.81
CA LYS A 11 11.11 -3.05 3.75
C LYS A 11 10.30 -1.83 4.17
N ALA A 12 10.89 -0.64 3.99
CA ALA A 12 10.18 0.60 4.25
C ALA A 12 8.88 0.61 3.44
N THR A 13 7.75 0.78 4.13
CA THR A 13 6.44 0.86 3.49
C THR A 13 6.07 2.31 3.24
N LYS A 14 5.32 2.54 2.15
CA LYS A 14 4.74 3.83 1.78
C LYS A 14 3.23 3.69 1.66
N LYS A 15 2.53 4.81 1.84
CA LYS A 15 1.10 4.92 1.63
C LYS A 15 0.80 5.25 0.17
N ALA A 16 -0.24 4.65 -0.37
CA ALA A 16 -0.81 5.02 -1.64
C ALA A 16 -2.34 4.97 -1.59
N ARG A 17 -3.00 5.85 -2.33
CA ARG A 17 -4.43 5.80 -2.57
C ARG A 17 -4.76 4.70 -3.58
N VAL A 18 -5.76 3.90 -3.29
CA VAL A 18 -6.31 2.91 -4.21
C VAL A 18 -7.24 3.61 -5.21
N LEU A 19 -6.98 3.46 -6.51
CA LEU A 19 -7.75 4.09 -7.59
C LEU A 19 -8.94 3.22 -8.05
N LEU A 20 -8.85 1.91 -7.89
CA LEU A 20 -9.85 0.93 -8.34
C LEU A 20 -10.00 -0.24 -7.34
N ALA A 21 -11.12 -0.95 -7.39
CA ALA A 21 -11.32 -2.12 -6.53
C ALA A 21 -10.34 -3.25 -6.90
N LEU A 22 -9.46 -3.63 -5.98
CA LEU A 22 -8.39 -4.60 -6.21
C LEU A 22 -8.18 -5.50 -5.01
N SER A 23 -7.54 -6.66 -5.22
CA SER A 23 -7.16 -7.55 -4.12
C SER A 23 -5.65 -7.71 -4.06
N VAL A 24 -5.08 -7.46 -2.88
CA VAL A 24 -3.65 -7.55 -2.60
C VAL A 24 -3.45 -8.45 -1.40
N ASN A 25 -2.67 -9.52 -1.56
CA ASN A 25 -2.40 -10.50 -0.50
C ASN A 25 -3.68 -11.08 0.14
N GLY A 26 -4.75 -11.24 -0.64
CA GLY A 26 -6.05 -11.73 -0.16
C GLY A 26 -6.91 -10.68 0.55
N VAL A 27 -6.44 -9.43 0.68
CA VAL A 27 -7.22 -8.31 1.21
C VAL A 27 -7.87 -7.57 0.06
N ALA A 28 -9.19 -7.38 0.12
CA ALA A 28 -9.91 -6.57 -0.85
C ALA A 28 -9.84 -5.09 -0.46
N TYR A 29 -9.35 -4.27 -1.38
CA TYR A 29 -9.30 -2.82 -1.25
C TYR A 29 -10.32 -2.17 -2.19
N GLN A 30 -10.97 -1.13 -1.69
CA GLN A 30 -11.90 -0.31 -2.45
C GLN A 30 -11.25 1.01 -2.89
N PRO A 31 -11.78 1.67 -3.94
CA PRO A 31 -11.33 3.01 -4.31
C PRO A 31 -11.35 3.97 -3.12
N ASN A 32 -10.39 4.88 -3.08
CA ASN A 32 -10.16 5.85 -1.99
C ASN A 32 -9.74 5.23 -0.65
N GLN A 33 -9.47 3.93 -0.57
CA GLN A 33 -8.76 3.38 0.57
C GLN A 33 -7.26 3.64 0.45
N ILE A 34 -6.59 3.63 1.60
CA ILE A 34 -5.14 3.73 1.71
C ILE A 34 -4.59 2.32 1.80
N ILE A 35 -3.62 1.99 0.95
CA ILE A 35 -2.79 0.80 1.09
C ILE A 35 -1.41 1.21 1.60
N GLU A 36 -0.85 0.41 2.52
CA GLU A 36 0.53 0.52 2.96
C GLU A 36 1.32 -0.68 2.45
N ALA A 37 2.32 -0.41 1.62
CA ALA A 37 3.05 -1.43 0.88
C ALA A 37 4.51 -0.98 0.64
N ASP A 38 5.39 -1.93 0.38
CA ASP A 38 6.76 -1.60 -0.04
C ASP A 38 6.80 -1.09 -1.49
N ASP A 39 7.94 -0.52 -1.89
CA ASP A 39 8.10 0.02 -3.23
C ASP A 39 7.92 -1.04 -4.33
N ASP A 40 8.30 -2.30 -4.09
CA ASP A 40 8.14 -3.37 -5.07
C ASP A 40 6.66 -3.66 -5.35
N LEU A 41 5.83 -3.73 -4.31
CA LEU A 41 4.40 -3.93 -4.43
C LEU A 41 3.70 -2.71 -5.01
N LEU A 42 4.08 -1.49 -4.62
CA LEU A 42 3.53 -0.27 -5.23
C LEU A 42 3.89 -0.15 -6.72
N ASN A 43 5.11 -0.55 -7.10
CA ASN A 43 5.52 -0.62 -8.50
C ASN A 43 4.76 -1.68 -9.29
N ALA A 44 4.41 -2.82 -8.67
CA ALA A 44 3.57 -3.84 -9.29
C ALA A 44 2.11 -3.37 -9.49
N LEU A 45 1.68 -2.35 -8.72
CA LEU A 45 0.33 -1.78 -8.75
C LEU A 45 0.27 -0.44 -9.52
N VAL A 46 1.28 -0.11 -10.34
CA VAL A 46 1.29 1.12 -11.15
C VAL A 46 0.01 1.23 -11.97
N GLY A 47 -0.63 2.40 -11.89
CA GLY A 47 -1.92 2.68 -12.54
C GLY A 47 -3.15 2.19 -11.75
N GLN A 48 -2.98 1.40 -10.69
CA GLN A 48 -4.05 0.95 -9.79
C GLN A 48 -4.01 1.68 -8.44
N VAL A 49 -2.83 2.18 -8.06
CA VAL A 49 -2.61 2.98 -6.86
C VAL A 49 -1.92 4.30 -7.22
N ASP A 50 -2.13 5.31 -6.39
CA ASP A 50 -1.52 6.63 -6.49
C ASP A 50 -0.76 6.97 -5.20
N PRO A 51 0.58 6.90 -5.21
CA PRO A 51 1.41 7.22 -4.06
C PRO A 51 1.61 8.73 -3.83
N HIS A 52 0.98 9.59 -4.64
CA HIS A 52 1.15 11.04 -4.48
C HIS A 52 0.66 11.51 -3.09
N PRO A 53 1.43 12.32 -2.36
CA PRO A 53 1.07 12.78 -1.01
C PRO A 53 -0.32 13.42 -0.94
N ASP A 54 -0.71 14.21 -1.95
CA ASP A 54 -2.03 14.85 -2.01
C ASP A 54 -3.18 13.83 -2.16
N ALA A 55 -2.95 12.73 -2.90
CA ALA A 55 -3.95 11.67 -3.07
C ALA A 55 -4.15 10.90 -1.76
N VAL A 56 -3.07 10.66 -1.03
CA VAL A 56 -3.08 10.07 0.32
C VAL A 56 -3.79 11.00 1.29
N ALA A 57 -3.44 12.29 1.33
CA ALA A 57 -4.06 13.29 2.20
C ALA A 57 -5.56 13.45 1.93
N TYR A 58 -5.99 13.42 0.67
CA TYR A 58 -7.40 13.43 0.29
C TYR A 58 -8.18 12.28 0.96
N CYS A 59 -7.66 11.06 0.88
CA CYS A 59 -8.28 9.88 1.48
C CYS A 59 -8.27 9.93 3.01
N GLU A 60 -7.22 10.47 3.62
CA GLU A 60 -7.15 10.68 5.08
C GLU A 60 -8.14 11.75 5.55
N GLY A 61 -8.40 12.76 4.73
CA GLY A 61 -9.42 13.79 4.98
C GLY A 61 -10.85 13.25 4.95
N ILE A 62 -11.17 12.33 4.03
CA ILE A 62 -12.51 11.70 3.93
C ILE A 62 -12.88 10.92 5.20
N LYS A 63 -11.91 10.29 5.87
CA LYS A 63 -12.18 9.49 7.08
C LYS A 63 -12.68 10.29 8.29
N ASN A 64 -12.54 11.62 8.27
CA ASN A 64 -12.92 12.50 9.37
C ASN A 64 -14.22 13.30 9.10
N GLY A 65 -14.97 12.94 8.04
CA GLY A 65 -16.25 13.55 7.66
C GLY A 65 -17.47 12.71 8.06
#